data_AF-A0AAV0S3T6-F1
#
_entry.id   AF-A0AAV0S3T6-F1
#
_cell.length_a   1.000
_cell.length_b   1.000
_cell.length_c   1.000
_cell.angle_alpha   90.00
_cell.angle_beta   90.00
_cell.angle_gamma   90.00
#
_symmetry.space_group_name_H-M   'P 1'
#
loop_
_entity.id
_entity.type
_entity.pdbx_description
1 polymer ?
#
loop_
_entity_poly.entity_id
_entity_poly.type
_entity_poly.pdbx_seq_one_letter_code
_entity_poly.pdbx_strand_id
1 'polypeptide(L)'
;PKRTRFWSRSSLPLSTPVDFKRRQGKFQATDSALPTVPGYDVAGVVVKAGSKVKEFKEGDEVHGDIHEKALYGPKQIGSPAECTTVEEKLLALKPKGLDFAQADALPLAIEKAYEGLERTGFSSGKSILVLNGAGGVGSLVIQLAKQVFGASRVAATASTGNLINWGY
;
A
#
# COMPACT_ATOMS: atom_id res chain seq x y z
N PRO A 1 1.23 -24.36 5.83
CA PRO A 1 1.31 -23.57 4.56
C PRO A 1 2.23 -22.35 4.77
N LYS A 2 2.78 -21.74 3.71
CA LYS A 2 3.53 -20.46 3.79
C LYS A 2 2.56 -19.27 3.94
N ARG A 3 1.72 -19.33 4.97
CA ARG A 3 0.68 -18.35 5.25
C ARG A 3 0.73 -17.99 6.72
N THR A 4 0.52 -16.71 7.00
CA THR A 4 0.50 -16.14 8.34
C THR A 4 -0.91 -15.66 8.61
N ARG A 5 -1.42 -15.97 9.80
CA ARG A 5 -2.68 -15.43 10.31
C ARG A 5 -2.35 -14.28 11.25
N PHE A 6 -3.04 -13.16 11.11
CA PHE A 6 -2.86 -11.99 11.98
C PHE A 6 -4.21 -11.36 12.32
N TRP A 7 -4.26 -10.66 13.47
CA TRP A 7 -5.36 -9.75 13.78
C TRP A 7 -5.17 -8.50 12.92
N SER A 8 -6.10 -8.26 12.01
CA SER A 8 -6.14 -7.01 11.27
C SER A 8 -6.66 -5.95 12.22
N ARG A 9 -5.92 -4.85 12.36
CA ARG A 9 -6.41 -3.63 12.99
C ARG A 9 -6.81 -2.59 11.95
N SER A 10 -6.93 -3.00 10.68
CA SER A 10 -7.42 -2.12 9.62
C SER A 10 -8.86 -1.72 9.93
N SER A 11 -9.06 -0.42 10.11
CA SER A 11 -10.36 0.19 10.37
C SER A 11 -10.95 0.86 9.12
N LEU A 12 -10.22 0.83 7.99
CA LEU A 12 -10.57 1.58 6.79
C LEU A 12 -10.81 0.63 5.60
N PRO A 13 -12.08 0.24 5.34
CA PRO A 13 -12.42 -0.76 4.32
C PRO A 13 -12.19 -0.32 2.85
N LEU A 14 -11.71 0.92 2.62
CA LEU A 14 -11.53 1.54 1.30
C LEU A 14 -10.42 2.61 1.35
N SER A 15 -9.18 2.21 1.60
CA SER A 15 -8.06 3.16 1.69
C SER A 15 -7.63 3.71 0.32
N THR A 16 -8.07 3.12 -0.80
CA THR A 16 -7.47 3.39 -2.12
C THR A 16 -8.49 3.79 -3.21
N PRO A 17 -8.07 4.60 -4.22
CA PRO A 17 -8.94 4.94 -5.36
C PRO A 17 -9.39 3.72 -6.19
N VAL A 18 -8.64 2.61 -6.18
CA VAL A 18 -9.04 1.40 -6.92
C VAL A 18 -10.23 0.73 -6.25
N ASP A 19 -10.28 0.71 -4.91
CA ASP A 19 -11.41 0.13 -4.18
C ASP A 19 -12.71 0.90 -4.45
N PHE A 20 -12.64 2.24 -4.51
CA PHE A 20 -13.78 3.08 -4.88
C PHE A 20 -14.29 2.78 -6.29
N LYS A 21 -13.38 2.68 -7.28
CA LYS A 21 -13.73 2.38 -8.68
C LYS A 21 -14.29 0.96 -8.84
N ARG A 22 -13.78 -0.02 -8.09
CA ARG A 22 -14.35 -1.38 -8.03
C ARG A 22 -15.76 -1.39 -7.49
N ARG A 23 -16.01 -0.67 -6.39
CA ARG A 23 -17.37 -0.51 -5.84
C ARG A 23 -18.35 0.09 -6.85
N GLN A 24 -17.88 0.96 -7.74
CA GLN A 24 -18.68 1.53 -8.83
C GLN A 24 -18.85 0.60 -10.06
N GLY A 25 -18.34 -0.64 -10.02
CA GLY A 25 -18.43 -1.60 -11.11
C GLY A 25 -17.50 -1.33 -12.29
N LYS A 26 -16.52 -0.42 -12.17
CA LYS A 26 -15.61 -0.06 -13.28
C LYS A 26 -14.66 -1.19 -13.69
N PHE A 27 -14.55 -2.24 -12.88
CA PHE A 27 -13.69 -3.41 -13.12
C PHE A 27 -14.47 -4.72 -13.21
N GLN A 28 -15.79 -4.70 -13.42
CA GLN A 28 -16.63 -5.91 -13.40
C GLN A 28 -16.14 -7.03 -14.31
N ALA A 29 -15.55 -6.70 -15.46
CA ALA A 29 -15.03 -7.69 -16.41
C ALA A 29 -13.78 -8.45 -15.91
N THR A 30 -13.06 -7.90 -14.95
CA THR A 30 -11.80 -8.46 -14.42
C THR A 30 -11.85 -8.75 -12.92
N ASP A 31 -12.93 -8.35 -12.24
CA ASP A 31 -13.15 -8.60 -10.83
C ASP A 31 -13.59 -10.04 -10.55
N SER A 32 -13.40 -10.46 -9.31
CA SER A 32 -13.86 -11.77 -8.83
C SER A 32 -15.37 -11.82 -8.66
N ALA A 33 -15.92 -13.02 -8.72
CA ALA A 33 -17.34 -13.25 -8.48
C ALA A 33 -17.75 -12.75 -7.08
N LEU A 34 -18.93 -12.13 -7.00
CA LEU A 34 -19.54 -11.71 -5.74
C LEU A 34 -20.05 -12.94 -4.93
N PRO A 35 -20.12 -12.85 -3.59
CA PRO A 35 -19.77 -11.70 -2.76
C PRO A 35 -18.25 -11.49 -2.65
N THR A 36 -17.83 -10.22 -2.52
CA THR A 36 -16.44 -9.84 -2.27
C THR A 36 -16.36 -8.85 -1.11
N VAL A 37 -15.34 -9.00 -0.28
CA VAL A 37 -14.97 -8.05 0.77
C VAL A 37 -13.89 -7.11 0.18
N PRO A 38 -14.11 -5.78 0.16
CA PRO A 38 -13.19 -4.82 -0.46
C PRO A 38 -11.94 -4.55 0.41
N GLY A 39 -10.96 -3.83 -0.14
CA GLY A 39 -9.76 -3.41 0.57
C GLY A 39 -8.68 -4.50 0.59
N TYR A 40 -7.43 -4.10 0.37
CA TYR A 40 -6.32 -5.06 0.26
C TYR A 40 -5.08 -4.67 1.07
N ASP A 41 -4.93 -3.39 1.40
CA ASP A 41 -3.94 -2.98 2.40
C ASP A 41 -4.34 -3.47 3.79
N VAL A 42 -3.36 -3.96 4.54
CA VAL A 42 -3.52 -4.47 5.91
C VAL A 42 -2.40 -3.97 6.81
N ALA A 43 -2.71 -3.75 8.08
CA ALA A 43 -1.74 -3.70 9.17
C ALA A 43 -2.27 -4.40 10.42
N GLY A 44 -1.41 -5.13 11.13
CA GLY A 44 -1.85 -5.97 12.23
C GLY A 44 -0.75 -6.72 12.98
N VAL A 45 -1.15 -7.59 13.90
CA VAL A 45 -0.24 -8.40 14.72
C VAL A 45 -0.39 -9.87 14.37
N VAL A 46 0.73 -10.55 14.09
CA VAL A 46 0.75 -11.97 13.81
C VAL A 46 0.25 -12.76 15.01
N VAL A 47 -0.81 -13.55 14.82
CA VAL A 47 -1.39 -14.40 15.87
C VAL A 47 -1.00 -15.86 15.73
N LYS A 48 -0.67 -16.27 14.50
CA LYS A 48 -0.24 -17.62 14.20
C LYS A 48 0.56 -17.64 12.92
N ALA A 49 1.84 -18.00 13.02
CA ALA A 49 2.67 -18.28 11.86
C ALA A 49 2.39 -19.72 11.37
N GLY A 50 2.21 -19.89 10.06
CA GLY A 50 2.13 -21.22 9.47
C GLY A 50 3.47 -21.94 9.57
N SER A 51 3.46 -23.28 9.62
CA SER A 51 4.68 -24.10 9.79
C SER A 51 5.78 -23.92 8.73
N LYS A 52 5.51 -23.22 7.63
CA LYS A 52 6.50 -22.93 6.57
C LYS A 52 6.90 -21.46 6.49
N VAL A 53 6.35 -20.61 7.36
CA VAL A 53 6.73 -19.19 7.53
C VAL A 53 8.07 -19.13 8.26
N LYS A 54 8.95 -18.25 7.80
CA LYS A 54 10.32 -18.04 8.31
C LYS A 54 10.59 -16.59 8.69
N GLU A 55 9.95 -15.65 8.02
CA GLU A 55 10.20 -14.21 8.17
C GLU A 55 9.46 -13.59 9.36
N PHE A 56 8.41 -14.25 9.87
CA PHE A 56 7.54 -13.73 10.92
C PHE A 56 7.26 -14.77 12.01
N LYS A 57 7.08 -14.28 13.24
CA LYS A 57 6.61 -15.03 14.40
C LYS A 57 5.39 -14.36 15.04
N GLU A 58 4.73 -15.10 15.92
CA GLU A 58 3.63 -14.58 16.73
C GLU A 58 4.09 -13.35 17.54
N GLY A 59 3.25 -12.31 17.56
CA GLY A 59 3.54 -11.02 18.17
C GLY A 59 4.22 -10.00 17.25
N ASP A 60 4.74 -10.39 16.08
CA ASP A 60 5.30 -9.41 15.14
C ASP A 60 4.21 -8.49 14.58
N GLU A 61 4.49 -7.19 14.53
CA GLU A 61 3.66 -6.22 13.84
C GLU A 61 4.00 -6.19 12.35
N VAL A 62 3.00 -6.39 11.50
CA VAL A 62 3.16 -6.53 10.04
C VAL A 62 2.20 -5.62 9.29
N HIS A 63 2.55 -5.31 8.04
CA HIS A 63 1.68 -4.64 7.09
C HIS A 63 1.95 -5.12 5.66
N GLY A 64 1.04 -4.86 4.73
CA GLY A 64 1.23 -5.23 3.32
C GLY A 64 -0.02 -5.06 2.45
N ASP A 65 0.15 -5.22 1.14
CA ASP A 65 -0.96 -5.37 0.20
C ASP A 65 -1.21 -6.86 -0.01
N ILE A 66 -2.38 -7.36 0.42
CA ILE A 66 -2.73 -8.78 0.33
C ILE A 66 -3.10 -9.19 -1.11
N HIS A 67 -3.11 -8.25 -2.05
CA HIS A 67 -3.48 -8.46 -3.44
C HIS A 67 -2.28 -8.66 -4.36
N GLU A 68 -2.08 -9.89 -4.83
CA GLU A 68 -0.93 -10.21 -5.70
C GLU A 68 -1.08 -9.67 -7.15
N LYS A 69 -2.31 -9.42 -7.62
CA LYS A 69 -2.58 -9.02 -9.01
C LYS A 69 -3.54 -7.85 -9.11
N ALA A 70 -3.01 -6.64 -8.96
CA ALA A 70 -3.71 -5.35 -8.82
C ALA A 70 -5.02 -5.14 -9.59
N LEU A 71 -5.23 -5.71 -10.78
CA LEU A 71 -6.45 -5.48 -11.60
C LEU A 71 -7.22 -6.73 -12.04
N TYR A 72 -6.67 -7.93 -11.83
CA TYR A 72 -7.25 -9.17 -12.40
C TYR A 72 -7.48 -10.22 -11.31
N GLY A 73 -8.73 -10.65 -11.16
CA GLY A 73 -9.14 -11.70 -10.24
C GLY A 73 -8.73 -11.41 -8.79
N PRO A 74 -9.17 -10.29 -8.20
CA PRO A 74 -8.80 -9.98 -6.83
C PRO A 74 -9.30 -10.99 -5.83
N LYS A 75 -8.61 -11.10 -4.69
CA LYS A 75 -9.06 -11.99 -3.62
C LYS A 75 -10.47 -11.58 -3.20
N GLN A 76 -11.36 -12.57 -3.04
CA GLN A 76 -12.73 -12.36 -2.58
C GLN A 76 -12.79 -11.88 -1.12
N ILE A 77 -11.75 -12.14 -0.34
CA ILE A 77 -11.65 -11.73 1.07
C ILE A 77 -10.59 -10.64 1.18
N GLY A 78 -11.07 -9.40 1.33
CA GLY A 78 -10.27 -8.20 1.59
C GLY A 78 -9.88 -7.99 3.06
N SER A 79 -9.41 -6.78 3.36
CA SER A 79 -8.83 -6.37 4.64
C SER A 79 -9.77 -6.05 5.82
N PRO A 80 -11.03 -5.60 5.64
CA PRO A 80 -11.94 -5.31 6.75
C PRO A 80 -12.56 -6.61 7.30
N ALA A 81 -11.73 -7.35 8.03
CA ALA A 81 -12.08 -8.52 8.81
C ALA A 81 -11.21 -8.51 10.07
N GLU A 82 -11.73 -8.97 11.21
CA GLU A 82 -10.94 -8.96 12.45
C GLU A 82 -9.65 -9.80 12.32
N CYS A 83 -9.71 -10.89 11.55
CA CYS A 83 -8.58 -11.75 11.30
C CYS A 83 -8.52 -12.18 9.83
N THR A 84 -7.32 -12.12 9.24
CA THR A 84 -7.09 -12.57 7.87
C THR A 84 -5.86 -13.46 7.76
N THR A 85 -5.80 -14.25 6.70
CA THR A 85 -4.70 -15.17 6.40
C THR A 85 -4.04 -14.75 5.10
N VAL A 86 -2.76 -14.42 5.15
CA VAL A 86 -2.02 -13.84 4.02
C VAL A 86 -0.74 -14.62 3.78
N GLU A 87 -0.34 -14.74 2.52
CA GLU A 87 0.94 -15.30 2.13
C GLU A 87 2.09 -14.46 2.70
N GLU A 88 3.09 -15.13 3.27
CA GLU A 88 4.27 -14.48 3.86
C GLU A 88 4.92 -13.44 2.94
N LYS A 89 5.00 -13.74 1.63
CA LYS A 89 5.62 -12.85 0.63
C LYS A 89 4.93 -11.50 0.43
N LEU A 90 3.69 -11.34 0.90
CA LEU A 90 2.88 -10.14 0.73
C LEU A 90 2.92 -9.24 1.97
N LEU A 91 3.69 -9.62 2.98
CA LEU A 91 3.81 -8.87 4.24
C LEU A 91 5.24 -8.41 4.44
N ALA A 92 5.37 -7.30 5.16
CA ALA A 92 6.61 -6.79 5.71
C ALA A 92 6.41 -6.43 7.19
N LEU A 93 7.51 -6.28 7.92
CA LEU A 93 7.44 -5.74 9.28
C LEU A 93 6.96 -4.29 9.25
N LYS A 94 6.02 -3.96 10.13
CA LYS A 94 5.51 -2.61 10.28
C LYS A 94 6.66 -1.67 10.73
N PRO A 95 6.81 -0.47 10.12
CA PRO A 95 7.74 0.53 10.61
C PRO A 95 7.45 0.90 12.08
N LYS A 96 8.50 0.90 12.92
CA LYS A 96 8.37 1.12 14.37
C LYS A 96 7.79 2.49 14.75
N GLY A 97 8.00 3.50 13.90
CA GLY A 97 7.56 4.87 14.15
C GLY A 97 6.13 5.20 13.70
N LEU A 98 5.44 4.23 13.09
CA LEU A 98 4.07 4.42 12.61
C LEU A 98 3.09 3.71 13.53
N ASP A 99 1.88 4.22 13.68
CA ASP A 99 0.77 3.43 14.24
C ASP A 99 0.20 2.47 13.17
N PHE A 100 -0.79 1.65 13.55
CA PHE A 100 -1.40 0.71 12.62
C PHE A 100 -2.19 1.40 11.49
N ALA A 101 -2.87 2.52 11.78
CA ALA A 101 -3.66 3.22 10.77
C ALA A 101 -2.75 3.87 9.71
N GLN A 102 -1.62 4.44 10.15
CA GLN A 102 -0.58 4.95 9.27
C GLN A 102 0.05 3.82 8.45
N ALA A 103 0.37 2.68 9.07
CA ALA A 103 0.97 1.54 8.37
C ALA A 103 0.03 0.88 7.35
N ASP A 104 -1.28 0.88 7.61
CA ASP A 104 -2.34 0.39 6.74
C ASP A 104 -2.52 1.28 5.49
N ALA A 105 -2.20 2.58 5.58
CA ALA A 105 -2.36 3.52 4.46
C ALA A 105 -1.20 3.49 3.44
N LEU A 106 -0.16 2.68 3.68
CA LEU A 106 1.09 2.70 2.91
C LEU A 106 1.23 1.66 1.79
N PRO A 107 0.85 0.38 1.94
CA PRO A 107 1.40 -0.69 1.11
C PRO A 107 1.17 -0.48 -0.39
N LEU A 108 -0.08 -0.43 -0.87
CA LEU A 108 -0.37 -0.16 -2.27
C LEU A 108 0.25 1.16 -2.74
N ALA A 109 0.17 2.21 -1.93
CA ALA A 109 0.64 3.54 -2.34
C ALA A 109 2.17 3.59 -2.55
N ILE A 110 2.94 2.92 -1.69
CA ILE A 110 4.39 2.79 -1.81
C ILE A 110 4.75 1.92 -3.03
N GLU A 111 4.07 0.79 -3.20
CA GLU A 111 4.28 -0.09 -4.35
C GLU A 111 4.07 0.66 -5.67
N LYS A 112 2.96 1.41 -5.81
CA LYS A 112 2.70 2.18 -7.03
C LYS A 112 3.70 3.33 -7.23
N ALA A 113 4.16 3.96 -6.16
CA ALA A 113 5.18 5.00 -6.26
C ALA A 113 6.53 4.42 -6.75
N TYR A 114 6.94 3.28 -6.18
CA TYR A 114 8.18 2.60 -6.52
C TYR A 114 8.17 2.03 -7.94
N GLU A 115 7.14 1.24 -8.28
CA GLU A 115 6.93 0.70 -9.63
C GLU A 115 6.89 1.82 -10.69
N GLY A 116 6.24 2.95 -10.36
CA GLY A 116 6.17 4.11 -11.24
C GLY A 116 7.56 4.67 -11.56
N LEU A 117 8.39 4.86 -10.54
CA LEU A 117 9.77 5.34 -10.69
C LEU A 117 10.63 4.36 -11.51
N GLU A 118 10.56 3.06 -11.21
CA GLU A 118 11.30 2.04 -11.97
C GLU A 118 10.92 2.03 -13.45
N ARG A 119 9.61 2.09 -13.75
CA ARG A 119 9.12 2.08 -15.13
C ARG A 119 9.55 3.30 -15.94
N THR A 120 9.87 4.42 -15.29
CA THR A 120 10.42 5.58 -16.00
C THR A 120 11.92 5.44 -16.33
N GLY A 121 12.61 4.44 -15.79
CA GLY A 121 14.07 4.34 -15.87
C GLY A 121 14.77 5.50 -15.14
N PHE A 122 14.17 6.01 -14.07
CA PHE A 122 14.73 7.12 -13.31
C PHE A 122 16.07 6.71 -12.68
N SER A 123 17.04 7.61 -12.74
CA SER A 123 18.41 7.36 -12.28
C SER A 123 18.89 8.51 -11.41
N SER A 124 19.83 8.21 -10.52
CA SER A 124 20.47 9.21 -9.65
C SER A 124 20.99 10.41 -10.42
N GLY A 125 20.90 11.58 -9.78
CA GLY A 125 21.30 12.87 -10.36
C GLY A 125 20.26 13.52 -11.28
N LYS A 126 19.19 12.82 -11.68
CA LYS A 126 18.12 13.41 -12.49
C LYS A 126 17.13 14.24 -11.67
N SER A 127 16.42 15.12 -12.38
CA SER A 127 15.30 15.88 -11.84
C SER A 127 13.96 15.23 -12.20
N ILE A 128 12.94 15.39 -11.37
CA ILE A 128 11.59 14.86 -11.60
C ILE A 128 10.51 15.90 -11.25
N LEU A 129 9.43 15.93 -12.04
CA LEU A 129 8.20 16.64 -11.74
C LEU A 129 7.12 15.64 -11.31
N VAL A 130 6.61 15.79 -10.10
CA VAL A 130 5.56 14.95 -9.53
C VAL A 130 4.23 15.67 -9.61
N LEU A 131 3.33 15.19 -10.47
CA LEU A 131 1.97 15.72 -10.54
C LEU A 131 1.16 15.22 -9.34
N ASN A 132 0.39 16.11 -8.71
CA ASN A 132 -0.36 15.80 -7.49
C ASN A 132 0.53 15.27 -6.34
N GLY A 133 1.66 15.93 -6.12
CA GLY A 133 2.67 15.55 -5.13
C GLY A 133 2.19 15.60 -3.68
N ALA A 134 1.13 16.35 -3.38
CA ALA A 134 0.51 16.35 -2.04
C ALA A 134 -0.45 15.16 -1.80
N GLY A 135 -0.72 14.34 -2.82
CA GLY A 135 -1.58 13.16 -2.68
C GLY A 135 -0.85 11.96 -2.05
N GLY A 136 -1.60 10.90 -1.73
CA GLY A 136 -1.06 9.69 -1.09
C GLY A 136 0.11 9.06 -1.86
N VAL A 137 -0.04 8.81 -3.17
CA VAL A 137 1.06 8.27 -3.99
C VAL A 137 2.12 9.33 -4.29
N GLY A 138 1.71 10.55 -4.61
CA GLY A 138 2.63 11.63 -5.00
C GLY A 138 3.64 11.96 -3.91
N SER A 139 3.20 12.00 -2.65
CA SER A 139 4.08 12.29 -1.51
C SER A 139 5.12 11.19 -1.28
N LEU A 140 4.78 9.94 -1.59
CA LEU A 140 5.70 8.80 -1.54
C LEU A 140 6.68 8.80 -2.72
N VAL A 141 6.23 9.18 -3.93
CA VAL A 141 7.12 9.37 -5.08
C VAL A 141 8.19 10.42 -4.77
N ILE A 142 7.82 11.54 -4.14
CA ILE A 142 8.78 12.58 -3.73
C ILE A 142 9.84 12.01 -2.78
N GLN A 143 9.40 11.27 -1.76
CA GLN A 143 10.30 10.68 -0.77
C GLN A 143 11.22 9.62 -1.40
N LEU A 144 10.68 8.69 -2.18
CA LEU A 144 11.46 7.65 -2.86
C LEU A 144 12.43 8.24 -3.88
N ALA A 145 11.98 9.19 -4.70
CA ALA A 145 12.83 9.85 -5.69
C ALA A 145 14.05 10.49 -5.02
N LYS A 146 13.88 11.15 -3.87
CA LYS A 146 14.96 11.82 -3.17
C LYS A 146 15.86 10.86 -2.37
N GLN A 147 15.27 9.97 -1.58
CA GLN A 147 15.98 9.18 -0.57
C GLN A 147 16.50 7.84 -1.11
N VAL A 148 15.83 7.26 -2.10
CA VAL A 148 16.18 5.93 -2.65
C VAL A 148 16.81 6.05 -4.02
N PHE A 149 16.24 6.86 -4.92
CA PHE A 149 16.71 6.98 -6.30
C PHE A 149 17.71 8.12 -6.54
N GLY A 150 18.00 8.94 -5.53
CA GLY A 150 19.05 9.97 -5.61
C GLY A 150 18.72 11.14 -6.54
N ALA A 151 17.47 11.58 -6.61
CA ALA A 151 17.07 12.75 -7.41
C ALA A 151 17.87 14.00 -7.01
N SER A 152 18.43 14.70 -8.00
CA SER A 152 19.08 15.99 -7.77
C SER A 152 18.06 17.04 -7.35
N ARG A 153 16.91 17.07 -8.04
CA ARG A 153 15.81 17.99 -7.77
C ARG A 153 14.46 17.30 -7.92
N VAL A 154 13.53 17.65 -7.04
CA VAL A 154 12.13 17.23 -7.12
C VAL A 154 11.28 18.48 -7.16
N ALA A 155 10.44 18.62 -8.19
CA ALA A 155 9.38 19.61 -8.26
C ALA A 155 8.03 18.88 -8.15
N ALA A 156 7.02 19.54 -7.61
CA ALA A 156 5.70 18.95 -7.44
C ALA A 156 4.58 19.94 -7.71
N THR A 157 3.44 19.45 -8.19
CA THR A 157 2.19 20.22 -8.25
C THR A 157 1.23 19.76 -7.16
N ALA A 158 0.43 20.68 -6.63
CA ALA A 158 -0.66 20.38 -5.69
C ALA A 158 -1.80 21.38 -5.92
N SER A 159 -3.02 21.01 -5.56
CA SER A 159 -4.14 21.96 -5.54
C SER A 159 -3.94 22.99 -4.42
N THR A 160 -4.51 24.18 -4.58
CA THR A 160 -4.34 25.29 -3.63
C THR A 160 -4.71 24.92 -2.20
N GLY A 161 -5.80 24.18 -2.00
CA GLY A 161 -6.23 23.73 -0.67
C GLY A 161 -5.31 22.68 -0.01
N ASN A 162 -4.43 22.05 -0.78
CA ASN A 162 -3.45 21.07 -0.31
C ASN A 162 -2.02 21.65 -0.23
N LEU A 163 -1.85 22.92 -0.62
CA LEU A 163 -0.62 23.64 -0.30
C LEU A 163 -0.64 23.91 1.20
N ILE A 164 0.19 23.17 1.95
CA ILE A 164 0.59 23.63 3.27
C ILE A 164 1.21 25.01 3.04
N ASN A 165 0.75 26.02 3.76
CA ASN A 165 1.35 27.35 3.72
C ASN A 165 2.77 27.20 4.25
N TRP A 166 3.72 26.90 3.36
CA TRP A 166 5.14 27.00 3.63
C TRP A 166 5.41 28.49 3.71
N GLY A 167 5.12 29.06 4.88
CA GLY A 167 5.34 30.46 5.18
C GLY A 167 6.80 30.78 4.91
N TYR A 168 7.01 31.52 3.84
CA TYR A 168 8.09 32.49 3.74
C TYR A 168 7.50 33.85 4.12
#